data_AF-A0A1X7VQW4-F1
#
_entry.id   AF-A0A1X7VQW4-F1
#
_cell.length_a   1.000
_cell.length_b   1.000
_cell.length_c   1.000
_cell.angle_alpha   90.00
_cell.angle_beta   90.00
_cell.angle_gamma   90.00
#
_symmetry.space_group_name_H-M   'P 1'
#
loop_
_entity.id
_entity.type
_entity.pdbx_description
1 polymer ?
#
loop_
_entity_poly.entity_id
_entity_poly.type
_entity_poly.pdbx_seq_one_letter_code
_entity_poly.pdbx_strand_id
1 'polypeptide(L)'
;DAEGDLYKIIFNALPNGRFIHLHCYTGTVEMELKFTYKVPNLYTGLTGHITQFEFKNLRSTTGDLSLDRFLIETDSPYMMPFSMRPGCSLAHCVV
;
A
#
# COMPACT_ATOMS: atom_id res chain seq x y z
N ASP A 1 15.01 11.42 -0.20
CA ASP A 1 13.63 10.92 -0.17
C ASP A 1 13.70 9.41 -0.08
N ALA A 2 13.05 8.82 0.90
CA ALA A 2 13.20 7.40 1.24
C ALA A 2 12.66 6.47 0.15
N GLU A 3 11.60 6.86 -0.55
CA GLU A 3 11.04 6.06 -1.65
C GLU A 3 12.02 5.96 -2.82
N GLY A 4 12.66 7.08 -3.18
CA GLY A 4 13.66 7.12 -4.24
C GLY A 4 14.90 6.29 -3.92
N ASP A 5 15.32 6.25 -2.65
CA ASP A 5 16.45 5.43 -2.21
C ASP A 5 16.08 3.95 -2.17
N LEU A 6 14.88 3.60 -1.69
CA LEU A 6 14.34 2.23 -1.76
C LEU A 6 14.30 1.71 -3.19
N TYR A 7 13.81 2.53 -4.13
CA TYR A 7 13.75 2.15 -5.55
C TYR A 7 15.12 1.85 -6.13
N LYS A 8 16.13 2.68 -5.83
CA LYS A 8 17.50 2.42 -6.28
C LYS A 8 18.06 1.13 -5.68
N ILE A 9 17.81 0.87 -4.39
CA ILE A 9 18.30 -0.35 -3.72
C ILE A 9 17.64 -1.59 -4.32
N ILE A 10 16.32 -1.58 -4.47
CA ILE A 10 15.58 -2.70 -5.10
C ILE A 10 16.13 -2.97 -6.50
N PHE A 11 16.40 -1.93 -7.28
CA PHE A 11 16.91 -2.09 -8.65
C PHE A 11 18.36 -2.56 -8.76
N ASN A 12 19.22 -2.06 -7.88
CA ASN A 12 20.66 -2.29 -8.00
C ASN A 12 21.13 -3.51 -7.22
N ALA A 13 20.41 -3.93 -6.19
CA ALA A 13 20.87 -4.95 -5.24
C ALA A 13 20.02 -6.22 -5.20
N LEU A 14 18.74 -6.19 -5.61
CA LEU A 14 17.90 -7.39 -5.53
C LEU A 14 17.98 -8.24 -6.81
N PRO A 15 18.15 -9.57 -6.69
CA PRO A 15 18.05 -10.48 -7.82
C PRO A 15 16.65 -10.45 -8.45
N ASN A 16 16.61 -10.53 -9.78
CA ASN A 16 15.36 -10.61 -10.53
C ASN A 16 14.50 -11.81 -10.12
N GLY A 17 13.18 -11.64 -10.19
CA GLY A 17 12.21 -12.71 -9.98
C GLY A 17 11.79 -12.95 -8.52
N ARG A 18 12.36 -12.24 -7.55
CA ARG A 18 11.90 -12.34 -6.15
C ARG A 18 10.53 -11.70 -5.95
N PHE A 19 9.72 -12.32 -5.10
CA PHE A 19 8.51 -11.71 -4.57
C PHE A 19 8.87 -10.61 -3.58
N ILE A 20 8.22 -9.45 -3.71
CA ILE A 20 8.42 -8.30 -2.85
C ILE A 20 7.06 -7.87 -2.30
N HIS A 21 6.99 -7.63 -1.00
CA HIS A 21 5.85 -7.00 -0.35
C HIS A 21 6.26 -5.59 0.07
N LEU A 22 5.69 -4.56 -0.55
CA LEU A 22 5.73 -3.19 -0.06
C LEU A 22 4.69 -3.04 1.05
N HIS A 23 5.10 -3.41 2.26
CA HIS A 23 4.27 -3.32 3.45
C HIS A 23 3.86 -1.87 3.77
N CYS A 24 2.60 -1.68 4.15
CA CYS A 24 2.00 -0.44 4.63
C CYS A 24 2.30 0.75 3.71
N TYR A 25 2.04 0.59 2.41
CA TYR A 25 2.40 1.60 1.45
C TYR A 25 1.47 2.82 1.53
N THR A 26 2.06 3.98 1.79
CA THR A 26 1.35 5.26 1.90
C THR A 26 1.87 6.32 0.93
N GLY A 27 2.61 5.89 -0.09
CA GLY A 27 3.27 6.76 -1.05
C GLY A 27 2.37 7.25 -2.20
N THR A 28 3.01 7.76 -3.25
CA THR A 28 2.31 8.34 -4.40
C THR A 28 1.96 7.30 -5.48
N VAL A 29 0.90 7.57 -6.25
CA VAL A 29 0.49 6.76 -7.42
C VAL A 29 1.66 6.55 -8.39
N GLU A 30 2.40 7.63 -8.66
CA GLU A 30 3.49 7.65 -9.63
C GLU A 30 4.63 6.72 -9.22
N MET A 31 4.91 6.66 -7.92
CA MET A 31 5.97 5.81 -7.39
C MET A 31 5.55 4.35 -7.35
N GLU A 32 4.30 4.07 -6.98
CA GLU A 32 3.71 2.74 -7.03
C GLU A 32 3.73 2.15 -8.46
N LEU A 33 3.36 2.95 -9.47
CA LEU A 33 3.47 2.57 -10.88
C LEU A 33 4.92 2.27 -11.29
N LYS A 34 5.88 3.07 -10.81
CA LYS A 34 7.30 2.81 -11.07
C LYS A 34 7.75 1.49 -10.47
N PHE A 35 7.34 1.17 -9.25
CA PHE A 35 7.67 -0.10 -8.60
C PHE A 35 7.04 -1.29 -9.32
N THR A 36 5.73 -1.26 -9.55
CA THR A 36 4.96 -2.38 -10.11
C THR A 36 5.29 -2.65 -11.59
N TYR A 37 5.52 -1.60 -12.40
CA TYR A 37 5.93 -1.77 -13.80
C TYR A 37 7.29 -2.48 -13.93
N LYS A 38 8.17 -2.20 -12.98
CA LYS A 38 9.55 -2.64 -13.01
C LYS A 38 9.79 -3.98 -12.32
N VAL A 39 9.01 -4.27 -11.28
CA VAL A 39 9.12 -5.50 -10.50
C VAL A 39 7.78 -6.23 -10.57
N PRO A 40 7.58 -7.12 -11.56
CA PRO A 40 6.30 -7.80 -11.76
C PRO A 40 5.86 -8.71 -10.62
N ASN A 41 6.74 -9.01 -9.66
CA ASN A 41 6.44 -9.85 -8.49
C ASN A 41 6.31 -9.01 -7.20
N LEU A 42 6.13 -7.70 -7.33
CA LEU A 42 5.89 -6.79 -6.23
C LEU A 42 4.39 -6.66 -5.96
N TYR A 43 4.04 -6.67 -4.68
CA TYR A 43 2.68 -6.52 -4.15
C TYR A 43 2.68 -5.46 -3.05
N THR A 44 1.57 -4.74 -2.95
CA THR A 44 1.47 -3.54 -2.12
C THR A 44 0.45 -3.73 -1.02
N GLY A 45 0.91 -3.59 0.22
CA GLY A 45 0.11 -3.71 1.42
C GLY A 45 -0.76 -2.47 1.63
N LEU A 46 -2.06 -2.69 1.83
CA LEU A 46 -3.05 -1.68 2.19
C LEU A 46 -3.60 -1.98 3.58
N THR A 47 -3.40 -1.04 4.50
CA THR A 47 -3.93 -1.10 5.87
C THR A 47 -5.25 -0.35 6.01
N GLY A 48 -5.82 -0.35 7.22
CA GLY A 48 -6.97 0.49 7.59
C GLY A 48 -6.76 1.99 7.34
N HIS A 49 -5.53 2.45 7.11
CA HIS A 49 -5.22 3.82 6.69
C HIS A 49 -5.93 4.23 5.38
N ILE A 50 -6.20 3.27 4.48
CA ILE A 50 -6.94 3.51 3.23
C ILE A 50 -8.36 4.04 3.47
N THR A 51 -8.92 3.85 4.68
CA THR A 51 -10.27 4.31 5.04
C THR A 51 -10.30 5.77 5.52
N GLN A 52 -9.15 6.42 5.70
CA GLN A 52 -9.05 7.80 6.22
C GLN A 52 -9.24 8.85 5.12
N PHE A 53 -9.79 10.02 5.46
CA PHE A 53 -10.12 11.05 4.46
C PHE A 53 -8.89 11.66 3.79
N GLU A 54 -7.75 11.64 4.46
CA GLU A 54 -6.46 12.15 4.02
C GLU A 54 -5.88 11.31 2.86
N PHE A 55 -6.23 10.02 2.79
CA PHE A 55 -5.67 9.06 1.83
C PHE A 55 -6.47 8.97 0.52
N LYS A 56 -7.05 10.09 0.06
CA LYS A 56 -7.77 10.16 -1.23
C LYS A 56 -6.87 9.77 -2.39
N ASN A 57 -5.61 10.18 -2.35
CA ASN A 57 -4.64 9.92 -3.41
C ASN A 57 -4.34 8.42 -3.57
N LEU A 58 -4.26 7.68 -2.46
CA LEU A 58 -4.03 6.24 -2.48
C LEU A 58 -5.23 5.47 -3.04
N ARG A 59 -6.46 5.94 -2.76
CA ARG A 59 -7.69 5.38 -3.35
C ARG A 59 -7.78 5.63 -4.85
N SER A 60 -7.35 6.80 -5.34
CA SER A 60 -7.25 7.00 -6.80
C SER A 60 -6.23 6.03 -7.41
N THR A 61 -5.11 5.76 -6.74
CA THR A 61 -4.13 4.76 -7.19
C THR A 61 -4.75 3.39 -7.43
N THR A 62 -5.58 2.91 -6.50
CA THR A 62 -6.21 1.59 -6.60
C THR A 62 -7.19 1.46 -7.78
N GLY A 63 -7.65 2.57 -8.36
CA GLY A 63 -8.49 2.56 -9.56
C GLY A 63 -7.68 2.40 -10.85
N ASP A 64 -6.46 2.93 -10.90
CA ASP A 64 -5.57 2.87 -12.06
C ASP A 64 -4.67 1.61 -12.07
N LEU A 65 -4.50 0.98 -10.90
CA LEU A 65 -3.71 -0.24 -10.73
C LEU A 65 -4.57 -1.49 -10.75
N SER A 66 -3.98 -2.58 -11.25
CA SER A 66 -4.62 -3.88 -11.23
C SER A 66 -4.79 -4.38 -9.79
N LEU A 67 -6.01 -4.80 -9.44
CA LEU A 67 -6.35 -5.26 -8.08
C LEU A 67 -5.56 -6.49 -7.63
N ASP A 68 -5.02 -7.26 -8.57
CA ASP A 68 -4.15 -8.42 -8.30
C ASP A 68 -2.77 -8.03 -7.72
N ARG A 69 -2.48 -6.73 -7.59
CA ARG A 69 -1.23 -6.20 -7.01
C ARG A 69 -1.35 -5.75 -5.56
N PHE A 70 -2.53 -5.81 -4.97
CA PHE A 70 -2.74 -5.36 -3.59
C PHE A 70 -2.92 -6.51 -2.61
N LEU A 71 -2.43 -6.31 -1.39
CA LEU A 71 -2.63 -7.17 -0.24
C LEU A 71 -3.35 -6.38 0.85
N ILE A 72 -4.31 -7.01 1.52
CA ILE A 72 -4.99 -6.42 2.67
C ILE A 72 -4.23 -6.78 3.95
N GLU A 73 -3.98 -5.78 4.79
CA GLU A 73 -3.27 -5.91 6.05
C GLU A 73 -3.92 -5.04 7.13
N THR A 74 -3.54 -5.27 8.39
CA THR A 74 -4.04 -4.48 9.52
C THR A 74 -2.98 -3.59 10.14
N ASP A 75 -1.71 -4.00 10.08
CA ASP A 75 -0.60 -3.40 10.83
C ASP A 75 -0.93 -3.16 12.31
N SER A 76 -1.72 -4.07 12.90
CA SER A 76 -2.11 -4.03 14.32
C SER A 76 -0.87 -4.04 15.22
N PRO A 77 -0.83 -3.23 16.29
CA PRO A 77 -1.93 -2.46 16.90
C PRO A 77 -2.18 -1.07 16.30
N TYR A 78 -1.57 -0.76 15.16
CA TYR A 78 -1.64 0.54 14.49
C TYR A 78 -2.67 0.54 13.35
N MET A 79 -2.72 1.65 12.59
CA MET A 79 -3.52 1.79 11.36
C MET A 79 -5.00 1.40 11.47
N MET A 80 -5.61 1.64 12.64
CA MET A 80 -7.00 1.36 12.92
C MET A 80 -7.92 1.96 11.83
N PRO A 81 -8.78 1.14 11.19
CA PRO A 81 -9.76 1.63 10.23
C PRO A 81 -10.64 2.72 10.84
N PHE A 82 -11.02 3.71 10.03
CA PHE A 82 -11.81 4.86 10.47
C PHE A 82 -13.09 4.45 11.20
N SER A 83 -13.78 3.43 10.70
CA SER A 83 -15.01 2.87 11.28
C SER A 83 -14.83 2.28 12.69
N MET A 84 -13.62 1.87 13.05
CA MET A 84 -13.33 1.18 14.32
C MET A 84 -12.77 2.13 15.39
N ARG A 85 -12.64 3.43 15.09
CA ARG A 85 -12.17 4.42 16.07
C ARG A 85 -13.18 4.60 17.21
N PRO A 86 -12.72 4.81 18.45
CA PRO A 86 -13.61 5.14 19.56
C PRO A 86 -14.49 6.34 19.22
N GLY A 87 -15.82 6.18 19.33
CA GLY A 87 -16.80 7.22 19.00
C GLY A 87 -17.41 7.13 17.60
N CYS A 88 -16.98 6.21 16.74
CA CYS A 88 -17.64 5.92 15.46
C CYS A 88 -18.77 4.88 15.66
N SER A 89 -20.00 5.20 15.22
CA SER A 89 -21.20 4.35 15.41
C SER A 89 -21.38 3.29 14.32
N LEU A 90 -20.53 3.27 13.29
CA LEU A 90 -20.62 2.39 12.13
C LEU A 90 -19.34 1.56 12.02
N ALA A 91 -19.22 0.52 12.84
CA ALA A 91 -18.16 -0.48 12.70
C ALA A 91 -18.73 -1.74 12.06
N HIS A 92 -18.73 -1.81 10.72
CA HIS A 92 -18.86 -3.09 10.01
C HIS A 92 -17.45 -3.54 9.64
N CYS A 93 -16.97 -4.59 10.31
CA CYS A 93 -15.69 -5.21 10.02
C CYS A 93 -15.89 -6.13 8.81
N VAL A 94 -15.48 -5.67 7.62
CA VAL A 94 -15.30 -6.58 6.49
C VAL A 94 -13.81 -6.81 6.40
N VAL A 95 -13.40 -8.04 6.74
CA VAL A 95 -12.06 -8.57 6.50
C VAL A 95 -12.08 -9.34 5.20
#